data_AF-A0A1Y1QGF6-F1
#
_entry.id   AF-A0A1Y1QGF6-F1
#
_cell.length_a   1.000
_cell.length_b   1.000
_cell.length_c   1.000
_cell.angle_alpha   90.00
_cell.angle_beta   90.00
_cell.angle_gamma   90.00
#
_symmetry.space_group_name_H-M   'P 1'
#
loop_
_entity.id
_entity.type
_entity.pdbx_description
1 polymer ?
#
loop_
_entity_poly.entity_id
_entity_poly.type
_entity_poly.pdbx_seq_one_letter_code
_entity_poly.pdbx_strand_id
1 'polypeptide(L)'
;MRKWIIVVITGILSACTGEHNLDSPLKTCKAVTVALAGDKQVVWHSEQQTEQTGVQLQVTLEFALEGQPGNEVSQAVCIYGLSSPDTDYRNAMGEYANTPTEMIINGMAIPASDLVQAINRATADTAKAIGQKAVEQINEKSGY
;
A
#
# COMPACT_ATOMS: atom_id res chain seq x y z
N MET A 1 -41.49 13.55 27.74
CA MET A 1 -41.10 13.13 26.36
C MET A 1 -40.53 14.33 25.62
N ARG A 2 -39.21 14.36 25.38
CA ARG A 2 -38.57 15.08 24.27
C ARG A 2 -37.12 14.58 24.16
N LYS A 3 -36.87 13.74 23.17
CA LYS A 3 -35.54 13.18 22.87
C LYS A 3 -34.78 14.24 22.06
N TRP A 4 -33.59 14.62 22.53
CA TRP A 4 -32.65 15.41 21.75
C TRP A 4 -31.73 14.44 21.03
N ILE A 5 -31.80 14.42 19.70
CA ILE A 5 -30.88 13.67 18.84
C ILE A 5 -29.67 14.58 18.65
N ILE A 6 -28.57 14.26 19.31
CA ILE A 6 -27.26 14.84 19.01
C ILE A 6 -26.76 14.12 17.76
N VAL A 7 -26.89 14.79 16.62
CA VAL A 7 -26.25 14.35 15.37
C VAL A 7 -24.76 14.63 15.53
N VAL A 8 -24.02 13.60 15.93
CA VAL A 8 -22.55 13.61 15.88
C VAL A 8 -22.18 13.51 14.39
N ILE A 9 -21.89 14.65 13.78
CA ILE A 9 -21.23 14.71 12.48
C ILE A 9 -19.77 14.32 12.74
N THR A 10 -19.49 13.03 12.83
CA THR A 10 -18.14 12.49 12.62
C THR A 10 -17.84 12.61 11.13
N GLY A 11 -17.40 13.81 10.72
CA GLY A 11 -16.65 13.98 9.50
C GLY A 11 -15.34 13.24 9.67
N ILE A 12 -15.32 11.97 9.29
CA ILE A 12 -14.09 11.23 9.10
C ILE A 12 -13.44 11.88 7.87
N LEU A 13 -12.52 12.81 8.14
CA LEU A 13 -11.44 13.13 7.22
C LEU A 13 -10.65 11.84 7.04
N SER A 14 -11.11 10.97 6.14
CA SER A 14 -10.32 9.87 5.62
C SER A 14 -9.12 10.51 4.95
N ALA A 15 -8.01 10.49 5.67
CA ALA A 15 -6.74 11.09 5.28
C ALA A 15 -6.41 10.74 3.82
N CYS A 16 -6.51 11.74 2.95
CA CYS A 16 -5.65 11.81 1.79
C CYS A 16 -4.22 11.83 2.32
N THR A 17 -3.51 10.71 2.22
CA THR A 17 -2.21 10.59 1.55
C THR A 17 -1.73 9.17 1.81
N GLY A 18 -1.85 8.33 0.78
CA GLY A 18 -0.93 7.20 0.66
C GLY A 18 0.46 7.79 0.71
N GLU A 19 1.22 7.48 1.75
CA GLU A 19 2.60 7.89 1.87
C GLU A 19 3.33 7.28 0.67
N HIS A 20 3.66 8.10 -0.33
CA HIS A 20 4.18 7.70 -1.63
C HIS A 20 5.65 7.23 -1.57
N ASN A 21 6.03 6.52 -0.52
CA ASN A 21 7.34 5.92 -0.38
C ASN A 21 7.19 4.41 -0.24
N LEU A 22 7.92 3.66 -1.06
CA LEU A 22 8.10 2.21 -0.91
C LEU A 22 9.16 1.92 0.16
N ASP A 23 9.07 2.60 1.30
CA ASP A 23 10.07 2.57 2.39
C ASP A 23 9.69 1.61 3.53
N SER A 24 8.60 0.85 3.38
CA SER A 24 8.24 -0.22 4.30
C SER A 24 7.47 -1.34 3.59
N PRO A 25 7.46 -2.58 4.14
CA PRO A 25 6.74 -3.68 3.53
C PRO A 25 5.25 -3.36 3.39
N LEU A 26 4.66 -2.75 4.42
CA LEU A 26 3.25 -2.37 4.43
C LEU A 26 2.90 -1.35 3.33
N LYS A 27 3.70 -0.27 3.18
CA LYS A 27 3.46 0.73 2.13
C LYS A 27 3.64 0.14 0.74
N THR A 28 4.65 -0.71 0.59
CA THR A 28 4.91 -1.40 -0.67
C THR A 28 3.75 -2.32 -1.05
N CYS A 29 3.25 -3.13 -0.11
CA CYS A 29 2.12 -4.02 -0.34
C CYS A 29 0.85 -3.24 -0.71
N LYS A 30 0.59 -2.12 -0.03
CA LYS A 30 -0.53 -1.22 -0.38
C LYS A 30 -0.38 -0.65 -1.79
N ALA A 31 0.81 -0.17 -2.16
CA ALA A 31 1.05 0.41 -3.48
C ALA A 31 0.87 -0.62 -4.60
N VAL A 32 1.37 -1.85 -4.42
CA VAL A 32 1.19 -2.94 -5.38
C VAL A 32 -0.30 -3.34 -5.47
N THR A 33 -1.00 -3.40 -4.35
CA THR A 33 -2.45 -3.68 -4.32
C THR A 33 -3.25 -2.62 -5.07
N VAL A 34 -2.92 -1.34 -4.90
CA VAL A 34 -3.54 -0.23 -5.67
C VAL A 34 -3.24 -0.36 -7.15
N ALA A 35 -2.00 -0.70 -7.53
CA ALA A 35 -1.63 -0.90 -8.93
C ALA A 35 -2.43 -2.05 -9.58
N LEU A 36 -2.71 -3.13 -8.83
CA LEU A 36 -3.56 -4.25 -9.27
C LEU A 36 -5.05 -3.90 -9.31
N ALA A 37 -5.53 -3.01 -8.42
CA ALA A 37 -6.89 -2.50 -8.44
C ALA A 37 -7.17 -1.59 -9.66
N GLY A 38 -6.12 -1.13 -10.33
CA GLY A 38 -6.22 -0.28 -11.52
C GLY A 38 -6.74 1.11 -11.19
N ASP A 39 -7.83 1.51 -11.85
CA ASP A 39 -8.40 2.86 -11.66
C ASP A 39 -9.44 2.91 -10.52
N LYS A 40 -9.65 1.79 -9.82
CA LYS A 40 -10.57 1.74 -8.68
C LYS A 40 -9.90 2.27 -7.42
N GLN A 41 -10.59 3.13 -6.68
CA GLN A 41 -10.11 3.57 -5.39
C GLN A 41 -10.17 2.41 -4.39
N VAL A 42 -9.13 2.29 -3.57
CA VAL A 42 -9.01 1.25 -2.53
C VAL A 42 -9.27 1.88 -1.17
N VAL A 43 -10.19 1.30 -0.41
CA VAL A 43 -10.52 1.67 0.97
C VAL A 43 -9.96 0.61 1.91
N TRP A 44 -9.03 0.99 2.78
CA TRP A 44 -8.37 0.07 3.72
C TRP A 44 -9.22 -0.14 4.98
N HIS A 45 -9.38 -1.40 5.39
CA HIS A 45 -10.11 -1.79 6.59
C HIS A 45 -9.19 -2.24 7.71
N SER A 46 -8.23 -3.11 7.40
CA SER A 46 -7.25 -3.59 8.37
C SER A 46 -5.92 -3.91 7.71
N GLU A 47 -4.88 -3.91 8.52
CA GLU A 47 -3.51 -4.18 8.09
C GLU A 47 -2.79 -4.95 9.19
N GLN A 48 -2.06 -5.99 8.78
CA GLN A 48 -1.28 -6.82 9.69
C GLN A 48 0.03 -7.16 9.02
N GLN A 49 1.13 -7.01 9.75
CA GLN A 49 2.44 -7.52 9.35
C GLN A 49 2.85 -8.63 10.31
N THR A 50 3.28 -9.76 9.76
CA THR A 50 3.80 -10.88 10.53
C THR A 50 5.16 -11.24 9.98
N GLU A 51 6.13 -11.38 10.89
CA GLU A 51 7.51 -11.65 10.53
C GLU A 51 7.92 -13.05 11.01
N GLN A 52 8.55 -13.81 10.12
CA GLN A 52 9.27 -15.03 10.43
C GLN A 52 10.75 -14.79 10.11
N THR A 53 11.49 -14.31 11.11
CA THR A 53 12.91 -13.95 11.00
C THR A 53 13.73 -15.04 10.31
N GLY A 54 14.54 -14.65 9.33
CA GLY A 54 15.35 -15.58 8.53
C GLY A 54 14.56 -16.51 7.59
N VAL A 55 13.26 -16.26 7.38
CA VAL A 55 12.41 -17.05 6.46
C VAL A 55 11.66 -16.14 5.51
N GLN A 56 10.70 -15.37 6.02
CA GLN A 56 9.82 -14.52 5.22
C GLN A 56 9.11 -13.48 6.07
N LEU A 57 8.70 -12.39 5.43
CA LEU A 57 7.80 -11.39 5.99
C LEU A 57 6.47 -11.44 5.23
N GLN A 58 5.36 -11.43 5.96
CA GLN A 58 4.01 -11.42 5.40
C GLN A 58 3.28 -10.14 5.78
N VAL A 59 2.67 -9.48 4.81
CA VAL A 59 1.73 -8.37 5.01
C VAL A 59 0.35 -8.81 4.55
N THR A 60 -0.63 -8.77 5.44
CA THR A 60 -2.05 -9.01 5.14
C THR A 60 -2.78 -7.66 5.17
N LEU A 61 -3.53 -7.36 4.13
CA LEU A 61 -4.35 -6.17 3.97
C LEU A 61 -5.80 -6.57 3.72
N GLU A 62 -6.72 -5.97 4.45
CA GLU A 62 -8.15 -6.03 4.14
C GLU A 62 -8.61 -4.71 3.52
N PHE A 63 -9.31 -4.79 2.39
CA PHE A 63 -9.71 -3.63 1.63
C PHE A 63 -11.02 -3.85 0.89
N ALA A 64 -11.72 -2.75 0.58
CA ALA A 64 -12.83 -2.73 -0.36
C ALA A 64 -12.49 -1.80 -1.53
N LEU A 65 -13.06 -2.06 -2.69
CA LEU A 65 -12.98 -1.14 -3.82
C LEU A 65 -14.16 -0.18 -3.78
N GLU A 66 -13.92 1.10 -4.01
CA GLU A 66 -14.98 2.11 -4.07
C GLU A 66 -16.02 1.71 -5.13
N GLY A 67 -17.30 1.77 -4.76
CA GLY A 67 -18.41 1.32 -5.60
C GLY A 67 -18.74 -0.18 -5.51
N GLN A 68 -17.98 -0.99 -4.75
CA GLN A 68 -18.42 -2.33 -4.36
C GLN A 68 -19.40 -2.29 -3.17
N PRO A 69 -20.30 -3.28 -3.05
CA PRO A 69 -21.13 -3.45 -1.85
C PRO A 69 -20.25 -3.48 -0.60
N GLY A 70 -20.61 -2.71 0.45
CA GLY A 70 -19.78 -2.55 1.66
C GLY A 70 -19.56 -3.81 2.52
N ASN A 71 -20.14 -4.94 2.09
CA ASN A 71 -19.99 -6.27 2.64
C ASN A 71 -18.99 -7.15 1.85
N GLU A 72 -18.42 -6.66 0.75
CA GLU A 72 -17.38 -7.33 -0.02
C GLU A 72 -15.99 -6.81 0.37
N VAL A 73 -15.49 -7.28 1.51
CA VAL A 73 -14.09 -7.05 1.91
C VAL A 73 -13.21 -8.07 1.20
N SER A 74 -12.25 -7.58 0.43
CA SER A 74 -11.18 -8.36 -0.16
C SER A 74 -9.97 -8.42 0.75
N GLN A 75 -9.17 -9.48 0.61
CA GLN A 75 -7.91 -9.66 1.32
C GLN A 75 -6.76 -9.77 0.31
N ALA A 76 -5.71 -8.99 0.54
CA ALA A 76 -4.42 -9.14 -0.12
C ALA A 76 -3.39 -9.66 0.88
N VAL A 77 -2.60 -10.64 0.48
CA VAL A 77 -1.45 -11.15 1.25
C VAL A 77 -0.20 -10.99 0.40
N CYS A 78 0.71 -10.14 0.82
CA CYS A 78 2.02 -9.95 0.22
C CYS A 78 3.07 -10.72 1.01
N ILE A 79 3.85 -11.55 0.32
CA ILE A 79 4.93 -12.34 0.92
C ILE A 79 6.25 -11.77 0.40
N TYR A 80 7.15 -11.47 1.32
CA TYR A 80 8.49 -10.94 1.08
C TYR A 80 9.49 -12.02 1.49
N GLY A 81 10.18 -12.61 0.51
CA GLY A 81 11.32 -13.48 0.77
C GLY A 81 12.53 -12.72 1.28
N LEU A 82 13.57 -13.47 1.67
CA LEU A 82 14.87 -12.89 2.00
C LEU A 82 15.49 -12.18 0.80
N SER A 83 16.18 -11.08 1.05
CA SER A 83 17.00 -10.42 0.05
C SER A 83 18.20 -11.30 -0.33
N SER A 84 18.65 -11.21 -1.58
CA SER A 84 19.87 -11.89 -2.01
C SER A 84 21.06 -11.38 -1.18
N PRO A 85 22.07 -12.21 -0.84
CA PRO A 85 23.28 -11.77 -0.15
C PRO A 85 24.00 -10.58 -0.79
N ASP A 86 23.81 -10.39 -2.10
CA ASP A 86 24.37 -9.29 -2.89
C ASP A 86 23.57 -7.97 -2.77
N THR A 87 22.43 -8.00 -2.08
CA THR A 87 21.55 -6.84 -1.88
C THR A 87 21.93 -6.14 -0.59
N ASP A 88 22.09 -4.81 -0.63
CA ASP A 88 22.43 -4.02 0.54
C ASP A 88 21.35 -4.15 1.64
N TYR A 89 21.69 -4.81 2.75
CA TYR A 89 20.86 -4.97 3.94
C TYR A 89 20.55 -3.65 4.66
N ARG A 90 21.13 -2.53 4.23
CA ARG A 90 20.82 -1.18 4.72
C ARG A 90 19.54 -0.59 4.11
N ASN A 91 18.83 -1.35 3.29
CA ASN A 91 17.53 -0.95 2.76
C ASN A 91 16.47 -0.88 3.89
N ALA A 92 15.36 -0.19 3.64
CA ALA A 92 14.31 0.00 4.64
C ALA A 92 13.52 -1.28 4.97
N MET A 93 13.82 -2.40 4.30
CA MET A 93 13.22 -3.73 4.49
C MET A 93 14.11 -4.69 5.29
N GLY A 94 15.29 -4.25 5.71
CA GLY A 94 16.23 -5.05 6.50
C GLY A 94 16.75 -6.27 5.71
N GLU A 95 16.45 -7.47 6.21
CA GLU A 95 16.87 -8.72 5.56
C GLU A 95 15.97 -9.16 4.39
N TYR A 96 14.79 -8.54 4.23
CA TYR A 96 13.79 -8.94 3.25
C TYR A 96 13.95 -8.22 1.90
N ALA A 97 13.38 -8.81 0.86
CA ALA A 97 13.34 -8.21 -0.47
C ALA A 97 12.57 -6.88 -0.48
N ASN A 98 12.97 -5.95 -1.37
CA ASN A 98 12.33 -4.64 -1.50
C ASN A 98 10.91 -4.67 -2.07
N THR A 99 10.51 -5.80 -2.65
CA THR A 99 9.21 -6.00 -3.29
C THR A 99 8.69 -7.39 -2.93
N PRO A 100 7.36 -7.59 -2.88
CA PRO A 100 6.81 -8.91 -2.62
C PRO A 100 7.26 -9.91 -3.70
N THR A 101 7.70 -11.09 -3.25
CA THR A 101 8.06 -12.22 -4.11
C THR A 101 6.83 -13.01 -4.54
N GLU A 102 5.77 -12.97 -3.73
CA GLU A 102 4.48 -13.56 -4.01
C GLU A 102 3.36 -12.65 -3.49
N MET A 103 2.23 -12.66 -4.17
CA MET A 103 1.03 -11.96 -3.73
C MET A 103 -0.21 -12.82 -3.99
N ILE A 104 -1.12 -12.85 -3.02
CA ILE A 104 -2.37 -13.60 -3.06
C ILE A 104 -3.51 -12.61 -2.84
N ILE A 105 -4.53 -12.62 -3.70
CA ILE A 105 -5.76 -11.84 -3.51
C ILE A 105 -6.94 -12.80 -3.42
N ASN A 106 -7.70 -12.70 -2.32
CA ASN A 106 -8.88 -13.55 -2.06
C ASN A 106 -8.59 -15.05 -2.22
N GLY A 107 -7.42 -15.50 -1.76
CA GLY A 107 -6.98 -16.89 -1.85
C GLY A 107 -6.43 -17.32 -3.22
N MET A 108 -6.38 -16.42 -4.20
CA MET A 108 -5.80 -16.69 -5.52
C MET A 108 -4.44 -16.03 -5.67
N ALA A 109 -3.42 -16.83 -5.99
CA ALA A 109 -2.09 -16.32 -6.28
C ALA A 109 -2.10 -15.48 -7.56
N ILE A 110 -1.48 -14.30 -7.51
CA ILE A 110 -1.30 -13.43 -8.66
C ILE A 110 -0.17 -14.00 -9.52
N PRO A 111 -0.36 -14.14 -10.85
CA PRO A 111 0.70 -14.58 -11.75
C PRO A 111 1.94 -13.68 -11.63
N ALA A 112 3.14 -14.28 -11.69
CA ALA A 112 4.38 -13.55 -11.52
C ALA A 112 4.55 -12.40 -12.53
N SER A 113 4.08 -12.56 -13.77
CA SER A 113 4.09 -11.51 -14.79
C SER A 113 3.30 -10.28 -14.35
N ASP A 114 2.13 -10.51 -13.77
CA ASP A 114 1.17 -9.47 -13.40
C ASP A 114 1.65 -8.77 -12.13
N LEU A 115 2.22 -9.54 -11.20
CA LEU A 115 2.87 -9.00 -10.01
C LEU A 115 4.03 -8.08 -10.37
N VAL A 116 4.91 -8.48 -11.29
CA VAL A 116 6.03 -7.63 -11.76
C VAL A 116 5.51 -6.36 -12.42
N GLN A 117 4.46 -6.44 -13.23
CA GLN A 117 3.85 -5.25 -13.84
C GLN A 117 3.27 -4.31 -12.79
N ALA A 118 2.58 -4.85 -11.78
CA ALA A 118 2.03 -4.05 -10.68
C ALA A 118 3.11 -3.38 -9.85
N ILE A 119 4.21 -4.08 -9.54
CA ILE A 119 5.38 -3.53 -8.86
C ILE A 119 5.99 -2.38 -9.67
N ASN A 120 6.17 -2.56 -10.98
CA ASN A 120 6.71 -1.52 -11.84
C ASN A 120 5.79 -0.29 -11.89
N ARG A 121 4.47 -0.49 -11.97
CA ARG A 121 3.49 0.61 -11.93
C ARG A 121 3.52 1.33 -10.58
N ALA A 122 3.50 0.60 -9.48
CA ALA A 122 3.61 1.16 -8.12
C ALA A 122 4.90 1.99 -7.94
N THR A 123 6.02 1.50 -8.48
CA THR A 123 7.31 2.20 -8.45
C THR A 123 7.29 3.47 -9.29
N ALA A 124 6.73 3.41 -10.51
CA ALA A 124 6.59 4.56 -11.38
C ALA A 124 5.68 5.65 -10.78
N ASP A 125 4.55 5.25 -10.19
CA ASP A 125 3.61 6.16 -9.54
C ASP A 125 4.24 6.85 -8.32
N THR A 126 5.00 6.10 -7.52
CA THR A 126 5.80 6.61 -6.41
C THR A 126 6.82 7.64 -6.90
N ALA A 127 7.60 7.33 -7.94
CA ALA A 127 8.58 8.25 -8.50
C ALA A 127 7.95 9.55 -9.03
N LYS A 128 6.80 9.44 -9.70
CA LYS A 128 6.03 10.59 -10.19
C LYS A 128 5.56 11.48 -9.05
N ALA A 129 5.01 10.89 -7.99
CA ALA A 129 4.52 11.63 -6.82
C ALA A 129 5.66 12.37 -6.09
N ILE A 130 6.82 11.73 -5.92
CA ILE A 130 8.01 12.36 -5.35
C ILE A 130 8.46 13.55 -6.21
N GLY A 131 8.51 13.37 -7.53
CA GLY A 131 8.86 14.44 -8.48
C GLY A 131 7.92 15.64 -8.40
N GLN A 132 6.61 15.39 -8.34
CA GLN A 132 5.60 16.45 -8.19
C GLN A 132 5.76 17.21 -6.87
N LYS A 133 5.92 16.48 -5.76
CA LYS A 133 6.15 17.08 -4.44
C LYS A 133 7.42 17.93 -4.39
N ALA A 134 8.50 17.49 -5.06
CA ALA A 134 9.73 18.26 -5.14
C ALA A 134 9.53 19.59 -5.91
N VAL A 135 8.76 19.58 -7.00
CA VAL A 135 8.43 20.78 -7.77
C VAL A 135 7.55 21.74 -6.96
N GLU A 136 6.53 21.23 -6.25
CA GLU A 136 5.68 22.02 -5.36
C GLU A 136 6.50 22.70 -4.26
N GLN A 137 7.40 21.97 -3.61
CA GLN A 137 8.27 22.53 -2.57
C GLN A 137 9.26 23.59 -3.10
N ILE A 138 9.72 23.46 -4.35
CA ILE A 138 10.55 24.49 -5.00
C ILE A 138 9.72 25.75 -5.27
N ASN A 139 8.48 25.60 -5.74
CA ASN A 139 7.59 26.72 -6.01
C ASN A 139 7.15 27.44 -4.73
N GLU A 140 6.90 26.70 -3.65
CA GLU A 140 6.60 27.26 -2.32
C GLU A 140 7.80 28.01 -1.72
N LYS A 141 9.03 27.51 -1.91
CA LYS A 141 10.27 28.18 -1.45
C LYS A 141 10.72 29.34 -2.32
N SER A 142 10.30 29.39 -3.59
CA SER A 142 10.61 30.47 -4.53
C SER A 142 9.55 31.58 -4.53
N GLY A 143 8.51 31.45 -3.71
CA GLY A 143 7.55 32.52 -3.43
C GLY A 143 8.19 33.59 -2.54
N TYR A 144 8.36 34.78 -3.11
CA TYR A 144 8.53 36.05 -2.40
C TYR A 144 7.38 36.31 -1.41
#